data_AF-A0A4Q6APY4-F1
#
_entry.id   AF-A0A4Q6APY4-F1
#
_cell.length_a   1.000
_cell.length_b   1.000
_cell.length_c   1.000
_cell.angle_alpha   90.00
_cell.angle_beta   90.00
_cell.angle_gamma   90.00
#
_symmetry.space_group_name_H-M   'P 1'
#
loop_
_entity.id
_entity.type
_entity.pdbx_description
1 polymer ?
#
loop_
_entity_poly.entity_id
_entity_poly.type
_entity_poly.pdbx_seq_one_letter_code
_entity_poly.pdbx_strand_id
1 'polypeptide(L)'
;MGEKNSRKSDKPYKDFQESYLTDLIAQQLEKNGFVKAKSNPDVLIDYDIMIENEVREKTNPVYSRSFVRYFYNPYTGRVNSLYYPTRYLGTDSYDVPYKSGTITINLVDNDSKKLVWQGWAETEVTRKRIDKDDMNKIVKSIFRKLDVAKN
;
A
#
# COMPACT_ATOMS: atom_id res chain seq x y z
N MET A 1 -1.42 -41.12 -5.95
CA MET A 1 -0.17 -40.80 -5.23
C MET A 1 0.60 -39.78 -6.06
N GLY A 2 0.47 -38.49 -5.79
CA GLY A 2 1.08 -37.43 -6.60
C GLY A 2 1.88 -36.49 -5.70
N GLU A 3 3.17 -36.78 -5.50
CA GLU A 3 4.05 -35.93 -4.72
C GLU A 3 4.97 -35.08 -5.60
N LYS A 4 4.96 -33.79 -5.27
CA LYS A 4 6.11 -32.86 -5.24
C LYS A 4 6.82 -32.56 -6.56
N ASN A 5 6.49 -31.39 -7.12
CA ASN A 5 7.48 -30.57 -7.81
C ASN A 5 7.13 -29.07 -7.71
N SER A 6 7.55 -28.41 -6.62
CA SER A 6 7.59 -26.93 -6.53
C SER A 6 8.29 -26.43 -5.25
N ARG A 7 9.59 -26.70 -5.04
CA ARG A 7 10.30 -26.16 -3.84
C ARG A 7 11.74 -25.69 -4.03
N LYS A 8 12.31 -25.70 -5.26
CA LYS A 8 13.73 -25.33 -5.46
C LYS A 8 13.98 -23.94 -6.04
N SER A 9 13.02 -23.33 -6.74
CA SER A 9 13.22 -22.01 -7.38
C SER A 9 12.98 -20.80 -6.48
N ASP A 10 12.19 -20.93 -5.40
CA ASP A 10 11.80 -19.78 -4.56
C ASP A 10 12.81 -19.45 -3.45
N LYS A 11 13.66 -20.40 -3.04
CA LYS A 11 14.66 -20.19 -1.96
C LYS A 11 15.69 -19.10 -2.24
N PRO A 12 16.46 -19.15 -3.35
CA PRO A 12 17.52 -18.15 -3.58
C PRO A 12 16.97 -16.72 -3.73
N TYR A 13 15.73 -16.58 -4.19
CA TYR A 13 15.06 -15.28 -4.31
C TYR A 13 14.54 -14.76 -2.97
N LYS A 14 14.02 -15.65 -2.11
CA LYS A 14 13.62 -15.32 -0.75
C LYS A 14 14.82 -14.84 0.06
N ASP A 15 15.93 -15.57 -0.01
CA ASP A 15 17.19 -15.20 0.64
C ASP A 15 17.68 -13.81 0.18
N PHE A 16 17.48 -13.47 -1.10
CA PHE A 16 17.84 -12.17 -1.66
C PHE A 16 16.94 -11.01 -1.17
N GLN A 17 15.62 -11.24 -1.05
CA GLN A 17 14.72 -10.21 -0.50
C GLN A 17 14.94 -10.00 0.99
N GLU A 18 15.19 -11.08 1.74
CA GLU A 18 15.48 -11.03 3.17
C GLU A 18 16.79 -10.31 3.47
N SER A 19 17.86 -10.60 2.72
CA SER A 19 19.14 -9.90 2.85
C SER A 19 19.00 -8.40 2.53
N TYR A 20 18.33 -8.07 1.43
CA TYR A 20 18.10 -6.67 1.07
C TYR A 20 17.26 -5.92 2.12
N LEU A 21 16.21 -6.55 2.65
CA LEU A 21 15.40 -5.98 3.73
C LEU A 21 16.25 -5.75 4.99
N THR A 22 17.03 -6.75 5.38
CA THR A 22 17.90 -6.69 6.55
C THR A 22 18.92 -5.55 6.44
N ASP A 23 19.51 -5.36 5.26
CA ASP A 23 20.45 -4.27 4.99
C ASP A 23 19.78 -2.89 5.07
N LEU A 24 18.56 -2.76 4.53
CA LEU A 24 17.79 -1.51 4.62
C LEU A 24 17.44 -1.17 6.07
N ILE A 25 17.01 -2.16 6.86
CA ILE A 25 16.69 -1.98 8.28
C ILE A 25 17.94 -1.56 9.05
N ALA A 26 19.07 -2.23 8.83
CA ALA A 26 20.33 -1.90 9.45
C ALA A 26 20.73 -0.45 9.16
N GLN A 27 20.65 0.00 7.90
CA GLN A 27 20.96 1.39 7.53
C GLN A 27 20.05 2.42 8.23
N GLN A 28 18.77 2.12 8.44
CA GLN A 28 17.86 3.03 9.15
C GLN A 28 18.10 3.05 10.66
N LEU A 29 18.43 1.90 11.24
CA LEU A 29 18.79 1.80 12.66
C LEU A 29 20.11 2.51 12.95
N GLU A 30 21.11 2.38 12.07
CA GLU A 30 22.38 3.12 12.18
C GLU A 30 22.17 4.64 12.19
N LYS A 31 21.28 5.15 11.33
CA LYS A 31 20.88 6.57 11.34
C LYS A 31 20.19 6.99 12.64
N ASN A 32 19.57 6.05 13.34
CA ASN A 32 18.90 6.26 14.62
C ASN A 32 19.82 6.04 15.84
N GLY A 33 21.12 5.83 15.63
CA GLY A 33 22.13 5.69 16.67
C GLY A 33 22.41 4.24 17.11
N PHE A 34 21.78 3.25 16.49
CA PHE A 34 22.08 1.84 16.77
C PHE A 34 23.36 1.39 16.06
N VAL A 35 24.04 0.38 16.63
CA VAL A 35 25.23 -0.22 16.02
C VAL A 35 25.03 -1.73 15.95
N LYS A 36 25.47 -2.33 14.84
CA LYS A 36 25.38 -3.77 14.65
C LYS A 36 26.33 -4.51 15.61
N ALA A 37 25.77 -5.27 16.55
CA ALA A 37 26.53 -6.12 17.46
C ALA A 37 26.75 -7.52 16.86
N LYS A 38 27.98 -8.05 16.94
CA LYS A 38 28.30 -9.43 16.53
C LYS A 38 28.13 -10.44 17.66
N SER A 39 28.25 -9.99 18.91
CA SER A 39 28.11 -10.80 20.12
C SER A 39 27.41 -9.96 21.17
N ASN A 40 26.51 -10.60 21.94
CA ASN A 40 25.70 -10.00 22.98
C ASN A 40 24.96 -8.71 22.57
N PRO A 41 24.01 -8.78 21.61
CA PRO A 41 23.22 -7.61 21.23
C PRO A 41 22.27 -7.19 22.36
N ASP A 42 22.04 -5.89 22.53
CA ASP A 42 21.01 -5.39 23.46
C ASP A 42 19.59 -5.59 22.90
N VAL A 43 19.44 -5.43 21.58
CA VAL A 43 18.16 -5.51 20.87
C VAL A 43 18.27 -6.45 19.67
N LEU A 44 17.29 -7.34 19.55
CA LEU A 44 17.05 -8.22 18.42
C LEU A 44 16.00 -7.61 17.48
N ILE A 45 16.11 -7.94 16.20
CA ILE A 45 15.17 -7.48 15.17
C ILE A 45 14.40 -8.70 14.67
N ASP A 46 13.08 -8.60 14.67
CA ASP A 46 12.17 -9.55 14.03
C ASP A 46 11.37 -8.81 12.96
N TYR A 47 11.07 -9.48 11.84
CA TYR A 47 10.35 -8.87 10.74
C TYR A 47 9.42 -9.86 10.05
N ASP A 48 8.30 -9.35 9.56
CA ASP A 48 7.32 -10.13 8.81
C ASP A 48 6.88 -9.37 7.55
N ILE A 49 6.62 -10.13 6.49
CA ILE A 49 6.16 -9.62 5.19
C ILE A 49 4.88 -10.34 4.82
N MET A 50 3.80 -9.57 4.71
CA MET A 50 2.46 -10.07 4.40
C MET A 50 1.97 -9.47 3.08
N ILE A 51 1.34 -10.29 2.25
CA ILE A 51 0.69 -9.83 1.02
C ILE A 51 -0.73 -10.39 0.98
N GLU A 52 -1.71 -9.48 0.96
CA GLU A 52 -3.12 -9.81 0.96
C GLU A 52 -3.79 -9.26 -0.31
N ASN A 53 -4.85 -9.94 -0.75
CA ASN A 53 -5.71 -9.40 -1.81
C ASN A 53 -6.83 -8.62 -1.13
N GLU A 54 -6.93 -7.34 -1.44
CA GLU A 54 -7.94 -6.45 -0.88
C GLU A 54 -8.82 -5.87 -2.00
N VAL A 55 -9.92 -5.25 -1.60
CA VAL A 55 -10.85 -4.60 -2.51
C VAL A 55 -11.12 -3.20 -1.98
N ARG A 56 -11.02 -2.20 -2.87
CA ARG A 56 -11.40 -0.82 -2.56
C ARG A 56 -12.60 -0.43 -3.39
N GLU A 57 -13.63 0.08 -2.72
CA GLU A 57 -14.76 0.70 -3.40
C GLU A 57 -14.33 2.03 -4.03
N LYS A 58 -14.61 2.21 -5.31
CA LYS A 58 -14.46 3.49 -6.01
C LYS A 58 -15.83 3.98 -6.46
N THR A 59 -16.03 5.28 -6.34
CA THR A 59 -17.28 5.93 -6.70
C THR A 59 -17.04 6.97 -7.79
N ASN A 60 -17.80 6.88 -8.88
CA ASN A 60 -17.77 7.85 -9.98
C ASN A 60 -19.13 8.59 -10.05
N PRO A 61 -19.13 9.94 -10.10
CA PRO A 61 -20.37 10.68 -10.27
C PRO A 61 -20.90 10.53 -11.70
N VAL A 62 -22.20 10.29 -11.83
CA VAL A 62 -22.91 10.14 -13.09
C VAL A 62 -23.68 11.42 -13.39
N TYR A 63 -23.54 11.92 -14.61
CA TYR A 63 -24.22 13.14 -15.08
C TYR A 63 -25.08 12.87 -16.31
N SER A 64 -26.21 13.56 -16.42
CA SER A 64 -27.02 13.57 -17.62
C SER A 64 -26.26 14.28 -18.75
N ARG A 65 -26.49 13.87 -20.00
CA ARG A 65 -26.01 14.63 -21.15
C ARG A 65 -26.80 15.93 -21.27
N SER A 66 -26.13 17.04 -21.58
CA SER A 66 -26.81 18.29 -21.92
C SER A 66 -27.51 18.15 -23.26
N PHE A 67 -28.67 18.77 -23.41
CA PHE A 67 -29.37 18.78 -24.70
C PHE A 67 -30.13 20.10 -24.90
N VAL A 68 -30.42 20.41 -26.15
CA VAL A 68 -31.25 21.56 -26.53
C VAL A 68 -32.58 21.03 -27.03
N ARG A 69 -33.67 21.54 -26.46
CA ARG A 69 -35.01 21.26 -26.96
C ARG A 69 -35.50 22.43 -27.79
N TYR A 70 -35.89 22.17 -29.03
CA TYR A 70 -36.60 23.13 -29.85
C TYR A 70 -38.10 22.93 -29.72
N PHE A 71 -38.86 24.02 -29.66
CA PHE A 71 -40.31 23.97 -29.66
C PHE A 71 -40.88 25.17 -30.42
N TYR A 72 -41.98 24.91 -31.12
CA TYR A 72 -42.68 25.91 -31.92
C TYR A 72 -43.77 26.58 -31.08
N ASN A 73 -43.82 27.92 -31.10
CA ASN A 73 -44.88 28.69 -30.47
C ASN A 73 -45.89 29.16 -31.55
N PRO A 74 -47.09 28.55 -31.61
CA PRO A 74 -48.06 28.84 -32.68
C PRO A 74 -48.65 30.25 -32.61
N TYR A 75 -48.69 30.86 -31.43
CA TYR A 75 -49.22 32.23 -31.26
C TYR A 75 -48.26 33.30 -31.81
N THR A 76 -46.95 33.03 -31.79
CA THR A 76 -45.93 33.99 -32.26
C THR A 76 -45.31 33.59 -33.59
N GLY A 77 -45.57 32.37 -34.08
CA GLY A 77 -45.00 31.82 -35.31
C GLY A 77 -43.50 31.52 -35.23
N ARG A 78 -42.90 31.46 -34.04
CA ARG A 78 -41.45 31.33 -33.84
C ARG A 78 -41.04 29.97 -33.27
N VAL A 79 -39.87 29.49 -33.67
CA VAL A 79 -39.19 28.36 -33.03
C VAL A 79 -38.27 28.91 -31.95
N ASN A 80 -38.43 28.40 -30.72
CA ASN A 80 -37.58 28.75 -29.59
C ASN A 80 -36.73 27.52 -29.19
N SER A 81 -35.58 27.79 -28.58
CA SER A 81 -34.69 26.76 -28.04
C SER A 81 -34.54 26.90 -26.54
N LEU A 82 -34.61 25.79 -25.81
CA LEU A 82 -34.32 25.73 -24.39
C LEU A 82 -33.14 24.79 -24.15
N TYR A 83 -32.08 25.34 -23.56
CA TYR A 83 -30.88 24.58 -23.18
C TYR A 83 -31.08 23.93 -21.82
N TYR A 84 -30.84 22.62 -21.75
CA TYR A 84 -30.82 21.86 -20.52
C TYR A 84 -29.37 21.47 -20.20
N PRO A 85 -28.74 22.06 -19.17
CA PRO A 85 -27.38 21.71 -18.78
C PRO A 85 -27.32 20.29 -18.21
N THR A 86 -26.10 19.75 -18.12
CA THR A 86 -25.84 18.47 -17.46
C THR A 86 -26.28 18.54 -15.99
N ARG A 87 -26.99 17.51 -15.51
CA ARG A 87 -27.43 17.41 -14.12
C ARG A 87 -26.82 16.17 -13.49
N TYR A 88 -26.45 16.28 -12.22
CA TYR A 88 -26.03 15.13 -11.43
C TYR A 88 -27.20 14.13 -11.31
N LEU A 89 -26.94 12.86 -11.63
CA LEU A 89 -27.93 11.78 -11.63
C LEU A 89 -27.70 10.77 -10.51
N GLY A 90 -26.50 10.71 -9.93
CA GLY A 90 -26.16 9.78 -8.87
C GLY A 90 -24.69 9.39 -8.91
N THR A 91 -24.37 8.33 -8.18
CA THR A 91 -23.04 7.76 -8.04
C THR A 91 -23.04 6.31 -8.43
N ASP A 92 -22.14 5.92 -9.33
CA ASP A 92 -21.85 4.52 -9.60
C ASP A 92 -20.68 4.09 -8.70
N SER A 93 -20.91 3.09 -7.86
CA SER A 93 -19.87 2.43 -7.08
C SER A 93 -19.44 1.13 -7.75
N TYR A 94 -18.14 0.87 -7.76
CA TYR A 94 -17.57 -0.38 -8.23
C TYR A 94 -16.34 -0.77 -7.42
N ASP A 95 -16.16 -2.07 -7.27
CA ASP A 95 -15.05 -2.66 -6.52
C ASP A 95 -13.80 -2.78 -7.40
N VAL A 96 -12.68 -2.28 -6.88
CA VAL A 96 -11.37 -2.41 -7.53
C VAL A 96 -10.49 -3.32 -6.68
N PRO A 97 -10.19 -4.55 -7.13
CA PRO A 97 -9.27 -5.43 -6.44
C PRO A 97 -7.84 -4.88 -6.55
N TYR A 98 -7.12 -4.92 -5.45
CA TYR A 98 -5.70 -4.58 -5.38
C TYR A 98 -4.98 -5.55 -4.45
N LYS A 99 -3.65 -5.49 -4.41
CA LYS A 99 -2.87 -6.26 -3.44
C LYS A 99 -2.22 -5.32 -2.47
N SER A 100 -2.39 -5.60 -1.20
CA SER A 100 -1.75 -4.89 -0.12
C SER A 100 -0.51 -5.65 0.32
N GLY A 101 0.65 -4.97 0.35
CA GLY A 101 1.90 -5.48 0.88
C GLY A 101 2.26 -4.76 2.18
N THR A 102 2.29 -5.51 3.27
CA THR A 102 2.59 -5.00 4.62
C THR A 102 3.94 -5.54 5.08
N ILE A 103 4.78 -4.66 5.61
CA ILE A 103 6.01 -5.05 6.32
C ILE A 103 5.88 -4.60 7.77
N THR A 104 6.13 -5.53 8.67
CA THR A 104 6.19 -5.30 10.12
C THR A 104 7.62 -5.49 10.60
N ILE A 105 8.11 -4.56 11.40
CA ILE A 105 9.43 -4.61 12.02
C ILE A 105 9.24 -4.49 13.53
N ASN A 106 9.79 -5.46 14.25
CA ASN A 106 9.75 -5.58 15.70
C ASN A 106 11.18 -5.44 16.24
N LEU A 107 11.35 -4.58 17.23
CA LEU A 107 12.55 -4.52 18.06
C LEU A 107 12.24 -5.24 19.37
N VAL A 108 13.06 -6.22 19.73
CA VAL A 108 12.88 -7.10 20.88
C VAL A 108 14.10 -7.00 21.78
N ASP A 109 13.90 -6.72 23.06
CA ASP A 109 14.97 -6.71 24.05
C ASP A 109 15.59 -8.12 24.18
N ASN A 110 16.91 -8.21 24.10
CA ASN A 110 17.58 -9.51 24.07
C ASN A 110 17.53 -10.24 25.43
N ASP A 111 17.53 -9.51 26.55
CA ASP A 111 17.55 -10.11 27.88
C ASP A 111 16.16 -10.60 28.30
N SER A 112 15.17 -9.71 28.21
CA SER A 112 13.79 -9.98 28.65
C SER A 112 12.92 -10.65 27.59
N LYS A 113 13.37 -10.69 26.32
CA LYS A 113 12.61 -11.17 25.16
C LYS A 113 11.28 -10.43 24.94
N LYS A 114 11.18 -9.19 25.43
CA LYS A 114 9.98 -8.36 25.30
C LYS A 114 10.07 -7.46 24.08
N LEU A 115 8.95 -7.25 23.41
CA LEU A 115 8.82 -6.24 22.36
C LEU A 115 9.05 -4.85 22.97
N VAL A 116 10.06 -4.14 22.49
CA VAL A 116 10.35 -2.76 22.90
C VAL A 116 9.75 -1.75 21.95
N TRP A 117 9.63 -2.10 20.67
CA TRP A 117 9.03 -1.24 19.66
C TRP A 117 8.54 -2.06 18.46
N GLN A 118 7.46 -1.60 17.83
CA GLN A 118 6.93 -2.17 16.60
C GLN A 118 6.56 -1.05 15.64
N GLY A 119 6.95 -1.22 14.39
CA GLY A 119 6.59 -0.33 13.29
C GLY A 119 6.12 -1.12 12.09
N TRP A 120 5.01 -0.67 11.51
CA TRP A 120 4.47 -1.27 10.29
C TRP A 120 4.03 -0.18 9.30
N ALA A 121 4.12 -0.54 8.02
CA ALA A 121 3.57 0.24 6.94
C ALA A 121 3.13 -0.67 5.80
N GLU A 122 2.20 -0.13 5.02
CA GLU A 122 1.46 -0.82 3.98
C GLU A 122 1.63 -0.07 2.66
N THR A 123 1.70 -0.79 1.55
CA THR A 123 1.65 -0.23 0.20
C THR A 123 0.88 -1.14 -0.75
N GLU A 124 0.26 -0.53 -1.75
CA GLU A 124 -0.28 -1.29 -2.87
C GLU A 124 0.86 -1.88 -3.68
N VAL A 125 0.77 -3.17 -4.01
CA VAL A 125 1.77 -3.90 -4.80
C VAL A 125 1.15 -4.49 -6.05
N THR A 126 1.85 -4.38 -7.18
CA THR A 126 1.31 -4.86 -8.47
C THR A 126 1.52 -6.38 -8.65
N ARG A 127 2.47 -6.97 -7.93
CA ARG A 127 2.92 -8.36 -8.13
C ARG A 127 2.58 -9.22 -6.91
N LYS A 128 2.81 -10.53 -7.01
CA LYS A 128 2.72 -11.46 -5.86
C LYS A 128 3.86 -11.25 -4.84
N ARG A 129 4.65 -10.19 -4.96
CA ARG A 129 5.88 -9.90 -4.22
C ARG A 129 6.05 -8.38 -4.11
N ILE A 130 6.65 -7.94 -3.02
CA ILE A 130 7.09 -6.54 -2.84
C ILE A 130 8.41 -6.38 -3.60
N ASP A 131 8.55 -5.35 -4.42
CA ASP A 131 9.82 -5.07 -5.09
C ASP A 131 10.79 -4.29 -4.17
N LYS A 132 12.01 -4.06 -4.63
CA LYS A 132 13.02 -3.36 -3.82
C LYS A 132 12.66 -1.90 -3.54
N ASP A 133 12.06 -1.22 -4.51
CA ASP A 133 11.77 0.20 -4.41
C ASP A 133 10.64 0.42 -3.42
N ASP A 134 9.61 -0.43 -3.47
CA ASP A 134 8.51 -0.44 -2.54
C ASP A 134 8.98 -0.85 -1.14
N MET A 135 9.84 -1.87 -1.02
CA MET A 135 10.44 -2.24 0.27
C MET A 135 11.21 -1.07 0.90
N ASN A 136 12.03 -0.36 0.12
CA ASN A 136 12.74 0.83 0.58
C ASN A 136 11.79 1.95 1.04
N LYS A 137 10.71 2.21 0.29
CA LYS A 137 9.68 3.20 0.67
C LYS A 137 8.98 2.80 1.97
N ILE A 138 8.57 1.54 2.10
CA ILE A 138 7.89 1.02 3.29
C ILE A 138 8.80 1.15 4.51
N VAL A 139 10.04 0.65 4.45
CA VAL A 139 11.01 0.72 5.55
C VAL A 139 11.28 2.17 5.95
N LYS A 140 11.51 3.08 4.99
CA LYS A 140 11.65 4.52 5.29
C LYS A 140 10.40 5.10 5.96
N SER A 141 9.21 4.73 5.52
CA SER A 141 7.95 5.19 6.12
C SER A 141 7.81 4.71 7.56
N ILE A 142 8.18 3.46 7.85
CA ILE A 142 8.20 2.87 9.19
C ILE A 142 9.15 3.67 10.11
N PHE A 143 10.40 3.87 9.70
CA PHE A 143 11.39 4.58 10.52
C PHE A 143 11.14 6.08 10.65
N ARG A 144 10.42 6.70 9.70
CA ARG A 144 9.93 8.07 9.87
C ARG A 144 8.95 8.18 11.05
N LYS A 145 8.10 7.18 11.28
CA LYS A 145 7.21 7.14 12.47
C LYS A 145 8.00 6.98 13.77
N LEU A 146 9.10 6.22 13.75
CA LEU A 146 10.00 6.06 14.91
C LEU A 146 10.60 7.41 15.33
N ASP A 147 11.06 8.21 14.37
CA ASP A 147 11.71 9.50 14.63
C ASP A 147 10.74 10.55 15.20
N VAL A 148 9.49 10.57 14.71
CA VAL A 148 8.44 11.45 15.23
C VAL A 148 8.10 11.17 16.70
N ALA A 149 8.26 9.92 17.17
CA ALA A 149 8.00 9.58 18.57
C ALA A 149 9.11 10.02 19.54
N LYS A 150 10.26 10.50 19.05
CA LYS A 150 11.36 11.03 19.87
C LYS A 150 11.23 12.52 20.20
N ASN A 151 10.32 13.25 19.54
CA ASN A 151 10.11 14.70 19.72
C ASN A 151 8.86 15.02 20.56
#